data_AF-A0A1B6GDW7-F1
#
_entry.id   AF-A0A1B6GDW7-F1
#
_cell.length_a   1.000
_cell.length_b   1.000
_cell.length_c   1.000
_cell.angle_alpha   90.00
_cell.angle_beta   90.00
_cell.angle_gamma   90.00
#
_symmetry.space_group_name_H-M   'P 1'
#
loop_
_entity.id
_entity.type
_entity.pdbx_description
1 polymer ?
#
loop_
_entity_poly.entity_id
_entity_poly.type
_entity_poly.pdbx_seq_one_letter_code
_entity_poly.pdbx_strand_id
1 'polypeptide(L)'
;MARNAEKAMTALARWRAAQSGDINKKKRRPFLASDCNNLYACEKFRMQIIREIGEKVAKIQNAGLGEFRIRDLNDDINKLLREKVHWEERIKELGGPDYE
;
A
#
# COMPACT_ATOMS: atom_id res chain seq x y z
N MET A 1 16.48 -28.70 -2.77
CA MET A 1 15.31 -27.93 -3.25
C MET A 1 15.65 -26.45 -3.14
N ALA A 2 15.62 -25.69 -4.25
CA ALA A 2 15.87 -24.24 -4.25
C ALA A 2 14.76 -23.49 -3.48
N ARG A 3 15.12 -22.41 -2.77
CA ARG A 3 14.18 -21.58 -1.99
C ARG A 3 13.15 -20.93 -2.92
N ASN A 4 11.95 -20.63 -2.41
CA ASN A 4 10.86 -20.10 -3.23
C ASN A 4 11.22 -18.79 -3.97
N ALA A 5 12.08 -17.96 -3.34
CA ALA A 5 12.65 -16.76 -3.95
C ALA A 5 13.53 -17.05 -5.19
N GLU A 6 14.27 -18.16 -5.18
CA GLU A 6 15.14 -18.55 -6.30
C GLU A 6 14.30 -19.11 -7.47
N LYS A 7 13.25 -19.87 -7.17
CA LYS A 7 12.29 -20.35 -8.18
C LYS A 7 11.57 -19.20 -8.88
N ALA A 8 11.23 -18.14 -8.13
CA ALA A 8 10.61 -16.92 -8.65
C ALA A 8 11.53 -16.09 -9.57
N MET A 9 12.86 -16.29 -9.50
CA MET A 9 13.86 -15.54 -10.28
C MET A 9 14.32 -16.25 -11.56
N THR A 10 13.82 -17.46 -11.84
CA THR A 10 14.18 -18.22 -13.04
C THR A 10 13.72 -17.53 -14.33
N ALA A 11 14.45 -17.76 -15.43
CA ALA A 11 14.12 -17.21 -16.75
C ALA A 11 12.70 -17.59 -17.20
N LEU A 12 12.27 -18.82 -16.90
CA LEU A 12 10.94 -19.33 -17.20
C LEU A 12 9.84 -18.65 -16.36
N ALA A 13 10.10 -18.38 -15.07
CA ALA A 13 9.17 -17.62 -14.23
C ALA A 13 9.02 -16.16 -14.72
N ARG A 14 10.14 -15.52 -15.10
CA ARG A 14 10.13 -14.17 -15.67
C ARG A 14 9.41 -14.11 -17.02
N TRP A 15 9.62 -15.10 -17.89
CA TRP A 15 8.96 -15.19 -19.20
C TRP A 15 7.45 -15.38 -19.07
N ARG A 16 7.00 -16.28 -18.18
CA ARG A 16 5.56 -16.47 -17.88
C ARG A 16 4.93 -15.20 -17.32
N ALA A 17 5.62 -14.49 -16.42
CA ALA A 17 5.12 -13.23 -15.85
C ALA A 17 5.05 -12.09 -16.89
N ALA A 18 5.96 -12.08 -17.86
CA ALA A 18 5.93 -11.11 -18.97
C ALA A 18 4.79 -11.40 -19.95
N GLN A 19 4.48 -12.67 -20.20
CA GLN A 19 3.41 -13.08 -21.13
C GLN A 19 2.00 -12.95 -20.54
N SER A 20 1.84 -13.14 -19.23
CA SER A 20 0.53 -13.00 -18.58
C SER A 20 0.06 -11.54 -18.46
N GLY A 21 0.88 -10.54 -18.81
CA GLY A 21 0.61 -9.12 -18.55
C GLY A 21 0.53 -8.75 -17.06
N ASP A 22 0.42 -9.77 -16.21
CA ASP A 22 0.38 -9.72 -14.76
C ASP A 22 1.80 -9.72 -14.20
N ILE A 23 2.60 -8.78 -14.69
CA ILE A 23 3.62 -8.23 -13.83
C ILE A 23 2.84 -7.43 -12.80
N ASN A 24 2.55 -8.11 -11.69
CA ASN A 24 2.07 -7.58 -10.41
C ASN A 24 3.08 -6.59 -9.81
N LYS A 25 3.61 -5.65 -10.62
CA LYS A 25 4.12 -4.37 -10.18
C LYS A 25 2.95 -3.75 -9.47
N LYS A 26 2.86 -3.96 -8.15
CA LYS A 26 2.03 -3.16 -7.25
C LYS A 26 2.28 -1.72 -7.68
N LYS A 27 1.34 -1.13 -8.45
CA LYS A 27 1.53 0.21 -9.00
C LYS A 27 1.80 1.06 -7.77
N ARG A 28 3.00 1.64 -7.69
CA ARG A 28 3.31 2.50 -6.55
C ARG A 28 2.27 3.62 -6.57
N ARG A 29 1.70 3.85 -5.41
CA ARG A 29 0.81 4.98 -5.18
C ARG A 29 1.56 6.26 -5.56
N PRO A 30 0.96 7.16 -6.36
CA PRO A 30 1.53 8.48 -6.61
C PRO A 30 1.79 9.23 -5.30
N PHE A 31 2.76 10.13 -5.29
CA PHE A 31 3.06 10.94 -4.11
C PHE A 31 1.97 11.97 -3.83
N LEU A 32 1.43 12.60 -4.88
CA LEU A 32 0.32 13.54 -4.79
C LEU A 32 -0.98 12.85 -5.19
N ALA A 33 -1.99 12.93 -4.34
CA ALA A 33 -3.32 12.42 -4.66
C ALA A 33 -3.94 13.15 -5.87
N SER A 34 -3.63 14.44 -6.02
CA SER A 34 -4.09 15.30 -7.11
C SER A 34 -3.69 14.81 -8.51
N ASP A 35 -2.59 14.06 -8.63
CA ASP A 35 -2.13 13.50 -9.92
C ASP A 35 -3.04 12.35 -10.41
N CYS A 36 -3.91 11.83 -9.54
CA CYS A 36 -4.83 10.77 -9.86
C CYS A 36 -6.21 11.32 -10.23
N ASN A 37 -6.64 11.08 -11.47
CA ASN A 37 -7.95 11.51 -12.00
C ASN A 37 -8.95 10.35 -12.12
N ASN A 38 -8.58 9.15 -11.68
CA ASN A 38 -9.42 7.97 -11.76
C ASN A 38 -9.94 7.61 -10.37
N LEU A 39 -11.26 7.73 -10.18
CA LEU A 39 -11.95 7.43 -8.94
C LEU A 39 -11.65 6.01 -8.42
N TYR A 40 -11.75 5.00 -9.29
CA TYR A 40 -11.47 3.61 -8.94
C TYR A 40 -10.03 3.41 -8.47
N ALA A 41 -9.09 4.11 -9.09
CA ALA A 41 -7.68 4.06 -8.65
C ALA A 41 -7.50 4.74 -7.28
N CYS A 42 -8.18 5.86 -7.03
CA CYS A 42 -8.13 6.55 -5.74
C CYS A 42 -8.67 5.66 -4.60
N GLU A 43 -9.83 5.03 -4.79
CA GLU A 43 -10.41 4.09 -3.82
C GLU A 43 -9.48 2.91 -3.55
N LYS A 44 -8.84 2.37 -4.61
CA LYS A 44 -7.86 1.29 -4.48
C LYS A 44 -6.65 1.73 -3.65
N PHE A 45 -6.14 2.94 -3.86
CA PHE A 45 -5.01 3.48 -3.08
C PHE A 45 -5.40 3.75 -1.63
N ARG A 46 -6.60 4.27 -1.37
CA ARG A 46 -7.15 4.41 -0.01
C ARG A 46 -7.21 3.07 0.72
N MET A 47 -7.74 2.03 0.07
CA MET A 47 -7.79 0.67 0.64
C MET A 47 -6.39 0.11 0.91
N GLN A 48 -5.42 0.42 0.05
CA GLN A 48 -4.04 0.02 0.27
C GLN A 48 -3.46 0.68 1.54
N ILE A 49 -3.71 1.98 1.75
CA ILE A 49 -3.26 2.71 2.96
C ILE A 49 -3.86 2.09 4.22
N ILE A 50 -5.17 1.79 4.22
CA ILE A 50 -5.84 1.18 5.38
C ILE A 50 -5.22 -0.18 5.73
N ARG A 51 -4.88 -0.99 4.72
CA ARG A 51 -4.17 -2.27 4.93
C ARG A 51 -2.78 -2.05 5.52
N GLU A 52 -2.02 -1.09 5.00
CA GLU A 52 -0.68 -0.74 5.52
C GLU A 52 -0.74 -0.26 6.98
N ILE A 53 -1.77 0.51 7.35
CA ILE A 53 -2.02 0.91 8.74
C ILE A 53 -2.32 -0.33 9.60
N GLY A 54 -3.24 -1.20 9.16
CA GLY A 54 -3.59 -2.43 9.88
C GLY A 54 -2.38 -3.34 10.14
N GLU A 55 -1.50 -3.50 9.15
CA GLU A 55 -0.25 -4.27 9.30
C GLU A 55 0.70 -3.64 10.32
N LYS A 56 0.78 -2.30 10.39
CA LYS A 56 1.62 -1.61 11.38
C LYS A 56 1.02 -1.68 12.78
N VAL A 57 -0.29 -1.54 12.92
CA VAL A 57 -1.01 -1.71 14.20
C VAL A 57 -0.79 -3.12 14.75
N ALA A 58 -0.90 -4.15 13.90
CA ALA A 58 -0.61 -5.53 14.31
C ALA A 58 0.84 -5.73 14.81
N LYS A 59 1.81 -5.00 14.23
CA LYS A 59 3.20 -5.01 14.71
C LYS A 59 3.37 -4.34 16.08
N ILE A 60 2.63 -3.26 16.34
CA ILE A 60 2.65 -2.58 17.65
C ILE A 60 2.10 -3.48 18.75
N GLN A 61 1.09 -4.30 18.44
CA GLN A 61 0.51 -5.26 19.40
C GLN A 61 1.46 -6.39 19.81
N ASN A 62 2.62 -6.53 19.18
CA ASN A 62 3.62 -7.51 19.58
C ASN A 62 4.36 -7.03 20.85
N ALA A 63 4.13 -7.72 21.97
CA ALA A 63 4.70 -7.36 23.28
C ALA A 63 6.24 -7.40 23.36
N GLY A 64 6.93 -8.00 22.38
CA GLY A 64 8.39 -8.03 22.29
C GLY A 64 9.01 -6.83 21.56
N LEU A 65 8.21 -5.85 21.13
CA LEU A 65 8.70 -4.70 20.39
C LEU A 65 9.29 -3.63 21.33
N GLY A 66 10.54 -3.24 21.10
CA GLY A 66 11.18 -2.18 21.89
C GLY A 66 10.52 -0.81 21.68
N GLU A 67 10.60 0.06 22.70
CA GLU A 67 9.92 1.37 22.72
C GLU A 67 10.26 2.25 21.51
N PHE A 68 11.54 2.32 21.11
CA PHE A 68 11.96 3.08 19.92
C PHE A 68 11.23 2.62 18.66
N ARG A 69 11.04 1.32 18.50
CA ARG A 69 10.35 0.74 17.34
C ARG A 69 8.86 1.06 17.35
N ILE A 70 8.25 1.12 18.52
CA ILE A 70 6.84 1.54 18.67
C ILE A 70 6.69 3.00 18.24
N ARG A 71 7.60 3.89 18.63
CA ARG A 71 7.59 5.30 18.20
C ARG A 71 7.71 5.44 16.69
N ASP A 72 8.66 4.74 16.07
CA ASP A 72 8.82 4.74 14.60
C ASP A 72 7.54 4.26 13.89
N LEU A 73 6.91 3.19 14.42
CA LEU A 73 5.66 2.68 13.85
C LEU A 73 4.51 3.67 14.01
N ASN A 74 4.44 4.39 15.14
CA ASN A 74 3.45 5.44 15.34
C ASN A 74 3.64 6.61 14.37
N ASP A 75 4.88 7.06 14.16
CA ASP A 75 5.18 8.11 13.20
C ASP A 75 4.82 7.71 11.77
N ASP A 76 5.10 6.46 11.41
CA ASP A 76 4.69 5.90 10.12
C ASP A 76 3.17 5.81 9.97
N ILE A 77 2.46 5.36 11.01
CA ILE A 77 0.98 5.31 11.02
C ILE A 77 0.42 6.73 10.86
N ASN A 78 0.97 7.71 11.57
CA ASN A 78 0.54 9.11 11.46
C ASN A 78 0.75 9.67 10.05
N LYS A 79 1.84 9.30 9.37
CA LYS A 79 2.06 9.67 7.95
C LYS A 79 1.01 9.02 7.04
N LEU A 80 0.73 7.73 7.23
CA LEU A 80 -0.29 7.02 6.45
C LEU A 80 -1.70 7.57 6.69
N LEU A 81 -2.04 7.96 7.92
CA LEU A 81 -3.33 8.58 8.23
C LEU A 81 -3.50 9.92 7.53
N ARG A 82 -2.47 10.78 7.50
CA ARG A 82 -2.52 12.03 6.72
C ARG A 82 -2.68 11.75 5.23
N GLU A 83 -1.95 10.77 4.72
CA GLU A 83 -2.08 10.37 3.33
C GLU A 83 -3.49 9.87 3.00
N LYS A 84 -4.11 9.06 3.88
CA LYS A 84 -5.50 8.60 3.74
C LYS A 84 -6.45 9.78 3.55
N VAL A 85 -6.33 10.83 4.37
CA VAL A 85 -7.19 12.01 4.29
C VAL A 85 -7.09 12.67 2.91
N HIS A 86 -5.88 12.87 2.38
CA HIS A 86 -5.71 13.42 1.03
C HIS A 86 -6.33 12.56 -0.08
N TRP A 87 -6.31 11.23 0.08
CA TRP A 87 -7.00 10.34 -0.86
C TRP A 87 -8.52 10.40 -0.70
N GLU A 88 -9.05 10.59 0.51
CA GLU A 88 -10.48 10.77 0.76
C GLU A 88 -10.99 12.10 0.21
N GLU A 89 -10.26 13.20 0.42
CA GLU A 89 -10.51 14.51 -0.20
C GLU A 89 -10.52 14.39 -1.72
N ARG A 90 -9.53 13.71 -2.31
CA ARG A 90 -9.46 13.52 -3.77
C ARG A 90 -10.63 12.70 -4.31
N ILE A 91 -11.06 11.67 -3.58
CA ILE A 91 -12.24 10.87 -3.95
C ILE A 91 -13.48 11.75 -3.97
N LYS A 92 -13.67 12.59 -2.95
CA LYS A 92 -14.77 13.55 -2.86
C LYS A 92 -14.73 14.57 -4.01
N GLU A 93 -13.57 15.14 -4.33
CA GLU A 93 -13.40 16.04 -5.48
C GLU A 93 -13.77 15.41 -6.83
N LEU A 94 -13.50 14.11 -6.99
CA LEU A 94 -13.84 13.36 -8.21
C LEU A 94 -15.31 12.91 -8.25
N GLY A 95 -16.14 13.32 -7.30
CA GLY A 95 -17.56 12.96 -7.20
C GLY A 95 -17.82 11.58 -6.59
N GLY A 96 -16.84 11.04 -5.87
CA GLY A 96 -16.96 9.79 -5.12
C GLY A 96 -17.64 9.96 -3.75
N PRO A 97 -17.73 8.86 -2.97
CA PRO A 97 -18.33 8.88 -1.64
C PRO A 97 -17.52 9.72 -0.64
N ASP A 98 -18.24 10.39 0.26
CA ASP A 98 -17.64 11.04 1.43
C ASP A 98 -17.36 9.99 2.51
N TYR A 99 -16.15 10.03 3.08
CA TYR A 99 -15.68 9.07 4.08
C TYR A 99 -15.39 9.72 5.45
N GLU A 100 -15.62 11.04 5.58
CA GLU A 100 -15.67 11.72 6.87
C GLU A 100 -16.95 11.41 7.66
#